data_AF-A0A7V6Z1A0-F1
#
_entry.id   AF-A0A7V6Z1A0-F1
#
_cell.length_a   1.000
_cell.length_b   1.000
_cell.length_c   1.000
_cell.angle_alpha   90.00
_cell.angle_beta   90.00
_cell.angle_gamma   90.00
#
_symmetry.space_group_name_H-M   'P 1'
#
loop_
_entity.id
_entity.type
_entity.pdbx_description
1 polymer ?
#
loop_
_entity_poly.entity_id
_entity_poly.type
_entity_poly.pdbx_seq_one_letter_code
_entity_poly.pdbx_strand_id
1 'polypeptide(L)'
;MGFLFTELPKVFALFLAVFAISGCQSGANSSGKPAMLTEVWTKQGWPPPETPTPAGFKVSPNEAFKAVAESKRLSLKHRWICFRDDKHYYIADTFGKAADAKTAAKHGVKVNGVTGAIE
;
A
#
# COMPACT_ATOMS: atom_id res chain seq x y z
N MET A 1 20.51 50.45 -35.99
CA MET A 1 19.18 50.92 -36.41
C MET A 1 18.40 49.75 -37.00
N GLY A 2 17.38 49.26 -36.31
CA GLY A 2 16.38 48.34 -36.87
C GLY A 2 15.07 49.10 -37.01
N PHE A 3 14.53 49.19 -38.23
CA PHE A 3 13.26 49.86 -38.50
C PHE A 3 12.09 48.88 -38.38
N LEU A 4 11.05 49.40 -37.73
CA LEU A 4 9.67 48.92 -37.70
C LEU A 4 9.12 48.64 -39.11
N PHE A 5 8.12 47.74 -39.18
CA PHE A 5 6.74 47.99 -39.64
C PHE A 5 5.99 46.64 -39.47
N THR A 6 5.09 46.48 -38.48
CA THR A 6 3.65 46.79 -38.50
C THR A 6 2.76 45.58 -38.89
N GLU A 7 1.72 45.39 -38.07
CA GLU A 7 0.37 44.86 -38.40
C GLU A 7 0.10 43.36 -38.24
N LEU A 8 -0.56 43.05 -37.10
CA LEU A 8 -1.51 41.94 -36.91
C LEU A 8 -2.71 42.09 -37.87
N PRO A 9 -3.38 41.00 -38.29
CA PRO A 9 -4.63 40.64 -37.60
C PRO A 9 -4.76 39.11 -37.35
N LYS A 10 -5.17 38.66 -36.16
CA LYS A 10 -6.56 38.65 -35.66
C LYS A 10 -7.43 37.56 -36.33
N VAL A 11 -7.10 36.27 -36.17
CA VAL A 11 -8.11 35.18 -36.16
C VAL A 11 -7.54 33.98 -35.37
N PHE A 12 -7.54 34.04 -34.04
CA PHE A 12 -7.40 32.79 -33.26
C PHE A 12 -8.80 32.34 -32.87
N ALA A 13 -9.30 31.47 -33.73
CA ALA A 13 -10.64 30.92 -33.71
C ALA A 13 -10.90 30.23 -32.37
N LEU A 14 -11.97 30.71 -31.76
CA LEU A 14 -12.81 30.07 -30.78
C LEU A 14 -13.17 28.65 -31.26
N PHE A 15 -12.60 27.61 -30.66
CA PHE A 15 -13.20 26.28 -30.67
C PHE A 15 -13.30 25.79 -29.23
N LEU A 16 -14.44 26.12 -28.62
CA LEU A 16 -14.97 25.48 -27.43
C LEU A 16 -15.27 24.02 -27.79
N ALA A 17 -14.32 23.12 -27.55
CA ALA A 17 -14.62 21.70 -27.50
C ALA A 17 -15.37 21.41 -26.19
N VAL A 18 -16.70 21.43 -26.29
CA VAL A 18 -17.61 20.89 -25.28
C VAL A 18 -17.36 19.38 -25.22
N PHE A 19 -16.47 18.95 -24.33
CA PHE A 19 -16.40 17.55 -23.92
C PHE A 19 -17.58 17.29 -22.99
N ALA A 20 -18.71 16.87 -23.59
CA ALA A 20 -19.76 16.17 -22.87
C ALA A 20 -19.23 14.79 -22.45
N ILE A 21 -18.46 14.75 -21.37
CA ILE A 21 -18.16 13.49 -20.67
C ILE A 21 -19.42 13.16 -19.89
N SER A 22 -20.35 12.47 -20.56
CA SER A 22 -21.37 11.68 -19.88
C SER A 22 -20.68 10.49 -19.23
N GLY A 23 -19.93 10.78 -18.17
CA GLY A 23 -19.42 9.79 -17.24
C GLY A 23 -20.41 9.73 -16.10
N CYS A 24 -21.26 8.70 -16.08
CA CYS A 24 -21.92 8.30 -14.85
C CYS A 24 -20.82 8.13 -13.80
N GLN A 25 -20.68 9.11 -12.90
CA GLN A 25 -19.96 8.95 -11.65
C GLN A 25 -20.78 7.97 -10.82
N SER A 26 -20.66 6.68 -11.17
CA SER A 26 -21.07 5.59 -10.29
C SER A 26 -20.25 5.79 -9.02
N GLY A 27 -20.96 6.16 -7.97
CA GLY A 27 -20.38 6.44 -6.68
C GLY A 27 -19.50 5.28 -6.23
N ALA A 28 -18.20 5.52 -6.18
CA ALA A 28 -17.36 4.89 -5.20
C ALA A 28 -16.94 5.99 -4.24
N ASN A 29 -17.88 6.36 -3.35
CA ASN A 29 -17.52 6.80 -2.02
C ASN A 29 -16.61 5.72 -1.42
N SER A 30 -15.32 5.80 -1.72
CA SER A 30 -14.27 5.11 -0.97
C SER A 30 -14.09 5.91 0.31
N SER A 31 -15.17 6.03 1.08
CA SER A 31 -15.09 6.15 2.53
C SER A 31 -14.28 4.94 2.93
N GLY A 32 -12.97 5.16 3.08
CA GLY A 32 -12.01 4.14 3.40
C GLY A 32 -12.41 3.55 4.73
N LYS A 33 -13.23 2.50 4.68
CA LYS A 33 -13.22 1.48 5.72
C LYS A 33 -11.73 1.18 5.91
N PRO A 34 -11.14 1.41 7.09
CA PRO A 34 -9.80 0.93 7.31
C PRO A 34 -9.85 -0.54 6.91
N ALA A 35 -9.03 -0.96 5.94
CA ALA A 35 -8.89 -2.36 5.61
C ALA A 35 -8.80 -3.07 6.95
N MET A 36 -9.80 -3.90 7.28
CA MET A 36 -9.95 -4.51 8.59
C MET A 36 -8.88 -5.60 8.69
N LEU A 37 -7.63 -5.15 8.80
CA LEU A 37 -6.51 -6.03 8.91
C LEU A 37 -6.60 -6.71 10.26
N THR A 38 -6.64 -8.03 10.22
CA THR A 38 -6.66 -8.84 11.42
C THR A 38 -5.27 -8.87 12.01
N GLU A 39 -5.18 -8.60 13.30
CA GLU A 39 -3.93 -8.72 14.03
C GLU A 39 -3.48 -10.19 14.06
N VAL A 40 -2.23 -10.45 13.64
CA VAL A 40 -1.62 -11.77 13.73
C VAL A 40 -0.52 -11.78 14.78
N TRP A 41 0.35 -10.76 14.75
CA TRP A 41 1.47 -10.68 15.68
C TRP A 41 1.89 -9.23 15.93
N THR A 42 1.70 -8.73 17.15
CA THR A 42 2.14 -7.38 17.56
C THR A 42 3.09 -7.39 18.76
N LYS A 43 3.36 -8.58 19.27
CA LYS A 43 4.27 -8.81 20.39
C LYS A 43 5.70 -8.49 19.98
N GLN A 44 6.52 -8.15 20.97
CA GLN A 44 7.93 -7.91 20.73
C GLN A 44 8.64 -9.22 20.37
N GLY A 45 9.52 -9.15 19.37
CA GLY A 45 10.29 -10.30 18.90
C GLY A 45 9.62 -11.05 17.75
N TRP A 46 10.21 -12.19 17.40
CA TRP A 46 9.73 -13.02 16.30
C TRP A 46 8.57 -13.93 16.73
N PRO A 47 7.58 -14.14 15.85
CA PRO A 47 6.53 -15.11 16.11
C PRO A 47 7.16 -16.52 16.21
N PRO A 48 6.85 -17.31 17.24
CA PRO A 48 7.33 -18.68 17.35
C PRO A 48 6.80 -19.53 16.18
N PRO A 49 7.49 -20.62 15.82
CA PRO A 49 7.07 -21.51 14.73
C PRO A 49 5.70 -22.17 14.98
N GLU A 50 5.28 -22.26 16.25
CA GLU A 50 3.97 -22.78 16.68
C GLU A 50 2.84 -21.76 16.55
N THR A 51 3.12 -20.53 16.06
CA THR A 51 2.08 -19.51 15.87
C THR A 51 1.05 -20.01 14.87
N PRO A 52 -0.26 -19.97 15.21
CA PRO A 52 -1.29 -20.53 14.35
C PRO A 52 -1.30 -19.84 12.99
N THR A 53 -1.20 -20.64 11.93
CA THR A 53 -1.38 -20.17 10.57
C THR A 53 -2.87 -19.82 10.36
N PRO A 54 -3.18 -18.62 9.87
CA PRO A 54 -4.55 -18.24 9.56
C PRO A 54 -5.22 -19.16 8.56
N ALA A 55 -6.54 -19.31 8.66
CA ALA A 55 -7.31 -20.11 7.71
C ALA A 55 -7.12 -19.61 6.27
N GLY A 56 -6.85 -20.53 5.35
CA GLY A 56 -6.60 -20.22 3.93
C GLY A 56 -5.14 -19.85 3.60
N PHE A 57 -4.28 -19.70 4.61
CA PHE A 57 -2.86 -19.46 4.44
C PHE A 57 -2.09 -20.77 4.50
N LYS A 58 -1.05 -20.91 3.67
CA LYS A 58 -0.09 -22.01 3.73
C LYS A 58 1.20 -21.61 4.46
N VAL A 59 1.52 -20.33 4.43
CA VAL A 59 2.73 -19.76 5.01
C VAL A 59 2.44 -19.32 6.43
N SER A 60 3.26 -19.78 7.37
CA SER A 60 3.15 -19.37 8.78
C SER A 60 3.60 -17.92 8.98
N PRO A 61 3.15 -17.23 10.04
CA PRO A 61 3.65 -15.89 10.36
C PRO A 61 5.18 -15.85 10.58
N ASN A 62 5.75 -16.94 11.09
CA ASN A 62 7.21 -17.12 11.23
C ASN A 62 7.92 -17.14 9.87
N GLU A 63 7.41 -17.89 8.91
CA GLU A 63 7.98 -17.94 7.56
C GLU A 63 7.82 -16.61 6.83
N ALA A 64 6.70 -15.92 7.00
CA ALA A 64 6.53 -14.58 6.44
C ALA A 64 7.56 -13.59 7.03
N PHE A 65 7.84 -13.68 8.34
CA PHE A 65 8.89 -12.87 8.97
C PHE A 65 10.29 -13.21 8.44
N LYS A 66 10.60 -14.49 8.23
CA LYS A 66 11.84 -14.95 7.59
C LYS A 66 12.00 -14.35 6.20
N ALA A 67 10.97 -14.49 5.36
CA ALA A 67 11.01 -13.96 3.99
C ALA A 67 11.31 -12.45 3.96
N VAL A 68 10.64 -11.67 4.83
CA VAL A 68 10.86 -10.21 4.90
C VAL A 68 12.22 -9.84 5.48
N ALA A 69 12.74 -10.63 6.42
CA ALA A 69 14.11 -10.45 6.92
C ALA A 69 15.17 -10.75 5.86
N GLU A 70 14.99 -11.82 5.10
CA GLU A 70 15.86 -12.20 3.99
C GLU A 70 15.81 -11.17 2.86
N SER A 71 14.65 -10.56 2.62
CA SER A 71 14.48 -9.53 1.59
C SER A 71 15.09 -8.17 1.97
N LYS A 72 15.52 -7.99 3.22
CA LYS A 72 16.12 -6.74 3.77
C LYS A 72 15.27 -5.48 3.51
N ARG A 73 13.95 -5.64 3.33
CA ARG A 73 13.02 -4.52 3.07
C ARG A 73 12.72 -3.73 4.35
N LEU A 74 12.87 -4.36 5.52
CA LEU A 74 12.63 -3.78 6.83
C LEU A 74 13.89 -3.81 7.70
N SER A 75 13.99 -2.86 8.62
CA SER A 75 15.09 -2.77 9.58
C SER A 75 14.89 -3.78 10.71
N LEU A 76 15.87 -4.67 10.92
CA LEU A 76 15.85 -5.64 12.02
C LEU A 76 16.08 -5.03 13.42
N LYS A 77 16.36 -3.72 13.49
CA LYS A 77 16.67 -3.02 14.76
C LYS A 77 15.43 -2.73 15.61
N HIS A 78 14.27 -2.69 14.99
CA HIS A 78 13.03 -2.26 15.63
C HIS A 78 12.02 -3.41 15.68
N ARG A 79 10.97 -3.21 16.48
CA ARG A 79 9.87 -4.17 16.58
C ARG A 79 9.07 -4.21 15.28
N TRP A 80 8.84 -5.41 14.78
CA TRP A 80 7.96 -5.66 13.66
C TRP A 80 6.56 -6.05 14.12
N ILE A 81 5.58 -5.67 13.31
CA ILE A 81 4.18 -6.02 13.49
C ILE A 81 3.70 -6.80 12.27
N CYS A 82 2.83 -7.76 12.50
CA CYS A 82 2.20 -8.61 11.50
C CYS A 82 0.70 -8.40 11.56
N PHE A 83 0.17 -7.96 10.45
CA PHE A 83 -1.25 -7.89 10.20
C PHE A 83 -1.57 -8.77 8.99
N ARG A 84 -2.81 -9.23 8.87
CA ARG A 84 -3.25 -9.96 7.69
C ARG A 84 -4.55 -9.43 7.14
N ASP A 85 -4.72 -9.68 5.86
CA ASP A 85 -6.01 -9.66 5.18
C ASP A 85 -6.46 -11.10 4.88
N ASP A 86 -7.39 -11.29 3.96
CA ASP A 86 -7.85 -12.62 3.51
C ASP A 86 -6.77 -13.42 2.76
N LYS A 87 -5.76 -12.76 2.18
CA LYS A 87 -4.77 -13.42 1.29
C LYS A 87 -3.31 -13.05 1.55
N HIS A 88 -3.06 -11.96 2.27
CA HIS A 88 -1.71 -11.41 2.42
C HIS A 88 -1.42 -11.06 3.86
N TYR A 89 -0.16 -11.23 4.25
CA TYR A 89 0.42 -10.62 5.43
C TYR A 89 0.98 -9.24 5.10
N TYR A 90 0.91 -8.36 6.08
CA TYR A 90 1.45 -7.02 6.07
C TYR A 90 2.39 -6.92 7.25
N ILE A 91 3.69 -6.99 6.96
CA ILE A 91 4.74 -6.92 7.98
C ILE A 91 5.33 -5.52 7.93
N ALA A 92 5.22 -4.75 9.00
CA ALA A 92 5.77 -3.41 9.07
C ALA A 92 6.71 -3.25 10.26
N ASP A 93 7.69 -2.37 10.06
CA ASP A 93 8.48 -1.82 11.15
C ASP A 93 7.66 -0.75 11.89
N THR A 94 7.55 -0.86 13.21
CA THR A 94 6.88 0.12 14.05
C THR A 94 7.72 1.37 14.31
N PHE A 95 9.02 1.35 14.06
CA PHE A 95 9.96 2.45 14.36
C PHE A 95 9.83 2.97 15.81
N GLY A 96 9.54 2.07 16.76
CA GLY A 96 9.30 2.42 18.16
C GLY A 96 7.92 3.01 18.46
N LYS A 97 7.01 3.06 17.48
CA LYS A 97 5.62 3.48 17.66
C LYS A 97 4.71 2.32 18.08
N ALA A 98 3.46 2.66 18.36
CA ALA A 98 2.40 1.68 18.62
C ALA A 98 2.18 0.76 17.40
N ALA A 99 1.65 -0.43 17.69
CA ALA A 99 1.31 -1.39 16.65
C ALA A 99 -0.03 -0.96 16.01
N ASP A 100 0.02 -0.48 14.77
CA ASP A 100 -1.15 0.05 14.09
C ASP A 100 -1.37 -0.66 12.75
N ALA A 101 -2.59 -1.16 12.53
CA ALA A 101 -3.01 -1.74 11.26
C ALA A 101 -2.82 -0.77 10.08
N LYS A 102 -3.06 0.53 10.30
CA LYS A 102 -2.87 1.56 9.27
C LYS A 102 -1.41 1.70 8.84
N THR A 103 -0.48 1.55 9.77
CA THR A 103 0.96 1.57 9.48
C THR A 103 1.35 0.32 8.69
N ALA A 104 0.82 -0.85 9.08
CA ALA A 104 1.02 -2.09 8.32
C ALA A 104 0.45 -2.03 6.91
N ALA A 105 -0.75 -1.47 6.72
CA ALA A 105 -1.35 -1.31 5.41
C ALA A 105 -0.57 -0.34 4.49
N LYS A 106 -0.01 0.74 5.06
CA LYS A 106 0.64 1.81 4.29
C LYS A 106 2.14 1.59 4.05
N HIS A 107 2.84 1.04 5.04
CA HIS A 107 4.29 0.91 5.05
C HIS A 107 4.76 -0.54 5.21
N GLY A 108 3.83 -1.48 5.40
CA GLY A 108 4.17 -2.88 5.53
C GLY A 108 4.56 -3.51 4.21
N VAL A 109 5.53 -4.39 4.28
CA VAL A 109 5.87 -5.33 3.22
C VAL A 109 4.75 -6.35 3.12
N LYS A 110 4.23 -6.49 1.90
CA LYS A 110 3.16 -7.40 1.61
C LYS A 110 3.75 -8.77 1.28
N VAL A 111 3.25 -9.81 1.95
CA VAL A 111 3.67 -11.19 1.73
C VAL A 111 2.45 -12.02 1.40
N ASN A 112 2.49 -12.78 0.32
CA ASN A 112 1.41 -13.67 -0.06
C ASN A 112 1.31 -14.84 0.93
N GLY A 113 0.12 -15.03 1.51
CA GLY A 113 -0.14 -16.04 2.52
C GLY A 113 -0.10 -17.49 2.03
N VAL A 114 -0.14 -17.70 0.72
CA VAL A 114 -0.16 -19.02 0.09
C VAL A 114 1.21 -19.36 -0.51
N THR A 115 1.87 -18.39 -1.14
CA THR A 115 3.15 -18.63 -1.84
C THR A 115 4.37 -18.17 -1.05
N GLY A 116 4.21 -17.26 -0.09
CA GLY A 116 5.33 -16.65 0.65
C GLY A 116 6.08 -15.60 -0.15
N ALA A 117 5.62 -15.29 -1.37
CA ALA A 117 6.23 -14.26 -2.21
C ALA A 117 5.98 -12.87 -1.64
N ILE A 118 6.99 -12.01 -1.71
CA ILE A 118 6.90 -10.61 -1.35
C ILE A 118 6.42 -9.80 -2.57
N GLU A 119 5.42 -8.95 -2.36
CA GLU A 119 4.82 -8.07 -3.37
C GLU A 119 5.19 -6.59 -3.15
#